data_AF-A0A564S3J7-F1
#
_entry.id   AF-A0A564S3J7-F1
#
_cell.length_a   1.000
_cell.length_b   1.000
_cell.length_c   1.000
_cell.angle_alpha   90.00
_cell.angle_beta   90.00
_cell.angle_gamma   90.00
#
_symmetry.space_group_name_H-M   'P 1'
#
loop_
_entity.id
_entity.type
_entity.pdbx_description
1 polymer ?
#
loop_
_entity_poly.entity_id
_entity_poly.type
_entity_poly.pdbx_seq_one_letter_code
_entity_poly.pdbx_strand_id
1 'polypeptide(L)'
;MKAKENPFKPTAGGEPPLLIGRGKVIRDFEKGLDNGVGAPGRIMLVTGARGTGKTVMLTVFGDRAKARRWDVIEETASAGLCERLVDALRTGRGALDHLTIRPSLTFAGAGIGLGEAELSPKRMPETLRSAIAGRLDALEKRHAGLLITIDETQAAERSDMIAIATAIQHQIRERRNIAIVFAGLPQMISDLFNDEVITFLRRAKTNILTDIPLDEVRDAFATTFRASGMSITDAQLSTAANVTAGYPYMIQLVGYHIWDTADMRDSDTIIDADVTAGIEEARIDLDNAVCIPELQGLSKNDREYLEAMAASDGPSPTVNVAQRMGKTPNYAATYRKRLLDAFVIRETERGEVDFAVPFLREYLRRNQ
;
A
#
# COMPACT_ATOMS: atom_id res chain seq x y z
N MET A 1 0.74 -30.26 -24.42
CA MET A 1 -0.22 -29.85 -23.36
C MET A 1 -0.08 -28.36 -23.14
N LYS A 2 -1.17 -27.62 -22.91
CA LYS A 2 -1.04 -26.24 -22.40
C LYS A 2 -0.40 -26.34 -21.01
N ALA A 3 0.67 -25.60 -20.77
CA ALA A 3 1.24 -25.49 -19.43
C ALA A 3 0.14 -24.98 -18.49
N LYS A 4 0.00 -25.61 -17.32
CA LYS A 4 -0.88 -25.09 -16.29
C LYS A 4 -0.25 -23.81 -15.73
N GLU A 5 -1.05 -22.78 -15.52
CA GLU A 5 -0.56 -21.51 -14.96
C GLU A 5 -0.92 -21.42 -13.49
N ASN A 6 0.06 -21.11 -12.64
CA ASN A 6 -0.17 -20.89 -11.23
C ASN A 6 -1.09 -19.67 -11.04
N PRO A 7 -2.28 -19.83 -10.41
CA PRO A 7 -3.23 -18.74 -10.25
C PRO A 7 -2.80 -17.71 -9.20
N PHE A 8 -1.92 -18.09 -8.25
CA PHE A 8 -1.46 -17.19 -7.20
C PHE A 8 -0.37 -16.26 -7.72
N LYS A 9 -0.40 -14.99 -7.28
CA LYS A 9 0.47 -13.93 -7.78
C LYS A 9 1.15 -13.19 -6.62
N PRO A 10 2.18 -13.77 -5.99
CA PRO A 10 2.86 -13.17 -4.83
C PRO A 10 3.78 -11.98 -5.18
N THR A 11 3.93 -11.60 -6.44
CA THR A 11 4.79 -10.48 -6.83
C THR A 11 4.23 -9.13 -6.35
N ALA A 12 5.11 -8.17 -6.09
CA ALA A 12 4.72 -6.81 -5.67
C ALA A 12 3.74 -6.18 -6.68
N GLY A 13 2.57 -5.77 -6.20
CA GLY A 13 1.51 -5.18 -7.03
C GLY A 13 0.75 -6.18 -7.92
N GLY A 14 1.06 -7.48 -7.86
CA GLY A 14 0.31 -8.51 -8.57
C GLY A 14 -1.12 -8.59 -8.05
N GLU A 15 -2.11 -8.52 -8.95
CA GLU A 15 -3.50 -8.69 -8.57
C GLU A 15 -3.74 -10.17 -8.21
N PRO A 16 -4.24 -10.46 -6.99
CA PRO A 16 -4.52 -11.82 -6.59
C PRO A 16 -5.67 -12.39 -7.42
N PRO A 17 -5.77 -13.72 -7.57
CA PRO A 17 -6.85 -14.35 -8.31
C PRO A 17 -8.25 -14.04 -7.72
N LEU A 18 -8.30 -13.69 -6.44
CA LEU A 18 -9.52 -13.28 -5.76
C LEU A 18 -9.25 -12.16 -4.74
N LEU A 19 -10.03 -11.08 -4.83
CA LEU A 19 -9.99 -9.95 -3.89
C LEU A 19 -10.90 -10.20 -2.67
N ILE A 20 -10.44 -11.07 -1.76
CA ILE A 20 -11.16 -11.42 -0.52
C ILE A 20 -11.08 -10.32 0.55
N GLY A 21 -12.13 -10.15 1.35
CA GLY A 21 -12.21 -9.12 2.39
C GLY A 21 -12.22 -7.65 1.91
N ARG A 22 -12.13 -7.37 0.60
CA ARG A 22 -12.00 -5.98 0.06
C ARG A 22 -13.29 -5.39 -0.50
N GLY A 23 -14.38 -6.16 -0.57
CA GLY A 23 -15.62 -5.76 -1.24
C GLY A 23 -16.25 -4.46 -0.70
N LYS A 24 -16.21 -4.22 0.62
CA LYS A 24 -16.74 -2.96 1.19
C LYS A 24 -15.95 -1.74 0.71
N VAL A 25 -14.62 -1.84 0.72
CA VAL A 25 -13.70 -0.75 0.34
C VAL A 25 -13.87 -0.40 -1.14
N ILE A 26 -13.98 -1.42 -2.01
CA ILE A 26 -14.25 -1.24 -3.44
C ILE A 26 -15.60 -0.56 -3.65
N ARG A 27 -16.67 -1.06 -3.02
CA ARG A 27 -18.01 -0.45 -3.14
C ARG A 27 -18.05 0.99 -2.64
N ASP A 28 -17.31 1.30 -1.58
CA ASP A 28 -17.23 2.64 -1.01
C ASP A 28 -16.56 3.63 -1.98
N PHE A 29 -15.53 3.19 -2.70
CA PHE A 29 -14.88 3.96 -3.76
C PHE A 29 -15.82 4.15 -4.96
N GLU A 30 -16.43 3.08 -5.45
CA GLU A 30 -17.36 3.11 -6.58
C GLU A 30 -18.53 4.05 -6.34
N LYS A 31 -19.19 3.95 -5.18
CA LYS A 31 -20.23 4.90 -4.76
C LYS A 31 -19.71 6.34 -4.68
N GLY A 32 -18.45 6.53 -4.31
CA GLY A 32 -17.79 7.83 -4.35
C GLY A 32 -17.78 8.43 -5.75
N LEU A 33 -17.41 7.62 -6.75
CA LEU A 33 -17.42 8.05 -8.15
C LEU A 33 -18.85 8.32 -8.65
N ASP A 34 -19.78 7.41 -8.37
CA ASP A 34 -21.15 7.43 -8.89
C ASP A 34 -22.01 8.56 -8.28
N ASN A 35 -21.81 8.89 -7.00
CA ASN A 35 -22.58 9.93 -6.30
C ASN A 35 -22.11 11.38 -6.57
N GLY A 36 -21.07 11.56 -7.39
CA GLY A 36 -20.60 12.89 -7.78
C GLY A 36 -19.79 13.63 -6.71
N VAL A 37 -19.71 14.95 -6.85
CA VAL A 37 -18.82 15.79 -6.05
C VAL A 37 -19.29 15.91 -4.60
N GLY A 38 -18.34 15.80 -3.66
CA GLY A 38 -18.62 15.84 -2.23
C GLY A 38 -18.93 14.48 -1.60
N ALA A 39 -19.03 13.41 -2.40
CA ALA A 39 -19.19 12.06 -1.87
C ALA A 39 -17.93 11.63 -1.08
N PRO A 40 -18.06 10.96 0.08
CA PRO A 40 -16.91 10.58 0.90
C PRO A 40 -15.87 9.69 0.20
N GLY A 41 -16.29 8.90 -0.80
CA GLY A 41 -15.38 8.05 -1.59
C GLY A 41 -14.54 8.82 -2.62
N ARG A 42 -14.65 10.15 -2.70
CA ARG A 42 -13.80 11.02 -3.56
C ARG A 42 -12.43 11.28 -2.97
N ILE A 43 -12.29 11.20 -1.65
CA ILE A 43 -11.02 11.37 -0.95
C ILE A 43 -10.87 10.16 -0.05
N MET A 44 -9.97 9.25 -0.40
CA MET A 44 -9.76 8.03 0.36
C MET A 44 -8.34 7.91 0.84
N LEU A 45 -8.21 7.29 2.01
CA LEU A 45 -6.95 6.92 2.60
C LEU A 45 -6.97 5.41 2.83
N VAL A 46 -6.15 4.68 2.11
CA VAL A 46 -5.98 3.23 2.22
C VAL A 46 -4.73 2.96 3.03
N THR A 47 -4.88 2.35 4.20
CA THR A 47 -3.74 2.08 5.07
C THR A 47 -3.70 0.65 5.54
N GLY A 48 -2.56 0.19 6.02
CA GLY A 48 -2.35 -1.17 6.49
C GLY A 48 -0.86 -1.49 6.53
N ALA A 49 -0.51 -2.59 7.19
CA ALA A 49 0.86 -3.10 7.20
C ALA A 49 1.38 -3.35 5.78
N ARG A 50 2.70 -3.51 5.63
CA ARG A 50 3.29 -3.96 4.36
C ARG A 50 2.65 -5.28 3.93
N GLY A 51 2.52 -5.51 2.61
CA GLY A 51 1.90 -6.71 2.03
C GLY A 51 0.39 -6.93 2.30
N THR A 52 -0.33 -5.96 2.88
CA THR A 52 -1.80 -6.04 3.05
C THR A 52 -2.62 -5.80 1.77
N GLY A 53 -1.95 -5.50 0.64
CA GLY A 53 -2.59 -5.27 -0.65
C GLY A 53 -2.97 -3.82 -0.95
N LYS A 54 -2.29 -2.83 -0.34
CA LYS A 54 -2.54 -1.40 -0.60
C LYS A 54 -2.37 -1.02 -2.08
N THR A 55 -1.24 -1.38 -2.69
CA THR A 55 -0.97 -1.13 -4.12
C THR A 55 -1.99 -1.82 -5.01
N VAL A 56 -2.35 -3.07 -4.70
CA VAL A 56 -3.41 -3.80 -5.41
C VAL A 56 -4.74 -3.04 -5.34
N MET A 57 -5.08 -2.47 -4.19
CA MET A 57 -6.30 -1.64 -4.06
C MET A 57 -6.25 -0.40 -4.94
N LEU A 58 -5.09 0.26 -5.08
CA LEU A 58 -4.94 1.40 -6.00
C LEU A 58 -5.15 0.98 -7.45
N THR A 59 -4.58 -0.15 -7.87
CA THR A 59 -4.81 -0.72 -9.22
C THR A 59 -6.28 -0.99 -9.46
N VAL A 60 -6.95 -1.68 -8.51
CA VAL A 60 -8.39 -1.96 -8.59
C VAL A 60 -9.20 -0.68 -8.70
N PHE A 61 -8.90 0.35 -7.91
CA PHE A 61 -9.57 1.65 -8.02
C PHE A 61 -9.33 2.31 -9.37
N GLY A 62 -8.10 2.27 -9.88
CA GLY A 62 -7.75 2.72 -11.22
C GLY A 62 -8.62 2.06 -12.29
N ASP A 63 -8.78 0.74 -12.23
CA ASP A 63 -9.59 0.00 -13.20
C ASP A 63 -11.09 0.28 -13.07
N ARG A 64 -11.62 0.40 -11.83
CA ARG A 64 -13.01 0.82 -11.60
C ARG A 64 -13.28 2.23 -12.08
N ALA A 65 -12.29 3.12 -12.02
CA ALA A 65 -12.38 4.48 -12.51
C ALA A 65 -12.30 4.53 -14.05
N LYS A 66 -11.34 3.82 -14.67
CA LYS A 66 -11.21 3.68 -16.13
C LYS A 66 -12.50 3.13 -16.74
N ALA A 67 -13.12 2.13 -16.12
CA ALA A 67 -14.42 1.58 -16.53
C ALA A 67 -15.56 2.62 -16.53
N ARG A 68 -15.43 3.67 -15.70
CA ARG A 68 -16.34 4.82 -15.62
C ARG A 68 -15.89 6.01 -16.45
N ARG A 69 -14.93 5.81 -17.38
CA ARG A 69 -14.33 6.84 -18.23
C ARG A 69 -13.55 7.92 -17.47
N TRP A 70 -13.01 7.57 -16.31
CA TRP A 70 -12.09 8.45 -15.60
C TRP A 70 -10.70 8.32 -16.18
N ASP A 71 -10.02 9.45 -16.26
CA ASP A 71 -8.58 9.47 -16.44
C ASP A 71 -7.91 9.16 -15.09
N VAL A 72 -6.82 8.39 -15.13
CA VAL A 72 -6.15 7.93 -13.91
C VAL A 72 -4.68 8.29 -13.99
N ILE A 73 -4.20 9.03 -12.98
CA ILE A 73 -2.80 9.33 -12.76
C ILE A 73 -2.34 8.57 -11.52
N GLU A 74 -1.37 7.69 -11.73
CA GLU A 74 -0.83 6.80 -10.71
C GLU A 74 0.61 7.26 -10.41
N GLU A 75 0.89 7.62 -9.17
CA GLU A 75 2.22 8.05 -8.72
C GLU A 75 2.63 7.32 -7.45
N THR A 76 3.94 7.18 -7.26
CA THR A 76 4.52 6.73 -5.99
C THR A 76 5.19 7.92 -5.32
N ALA A 77 4.91 8.12 -4.04
CA ALA A 77 5.49 9.20 -3.28
C ALA A 77 7.00 9.02 -3.12
N SER A 78 7.73 10.07 -3.48
CA SER A 78 9.17 10.24 -3.29
C SER A 78 9.49 11.71 -3.55
N ALA A 79 10.75 12.13 -3.32
CA ALA A 79 11.18 13.50 -3.58
C ALA A 79 10.76 13.97 -5.00
N GLY A 80 10.22 15.18 -5.10
CA GLY A 80 9.73 15.76 -6.36
C GLY A 80 8.37 15.22 -6.81
N LEU A 81 7.52 14.74 -5.90
CA LEU A 81 6.20 14.18 -6.23
C LEU A 81 5.33 15.20 -6.97
N CYS A 82 5.27 16.45 -6.50
CA CYS A 82 4.44 17.47 -7.15
C CYS A 82 4.91 17.81 -8.56
N GLU A 83 6.21 17.79 -8.82
CA GLU A 83 6.77 18.06 -10.16
C GLU A 83 6.31 16.97 -11.14
N ARG A 84 6.44 15.70 -10.76
CA ARG A 84 5.96 14.57 -11.57
C ARG A 84 4.46 14.61 -11.80
N LEU A 85 3.68 14.95 -10.78
CA LEU A 85 2.23 15.13 -10.93
C LEU A 85 1.89 16.23 -11.93
N VAL A 86 2.57 17.39 -11.86
CA VAL A 86 2.39 18.48 -12.82
C VAL A 86 2.70 18.02 -14.25
N ASP A 87 3.80 17.30 -14.44
CA ASP A 87 4.18 16.76 -15.74
C ASP A 87 3.16 15.74 -16.25
N ALA A 88 2.72 14.79 -15.41
CA ALA A 88 1.70 13.80 -15.77
C ALA A 88 0.36 14.44 -16.15
N LEU A 89 -0.06 15.48 -15.43
CA LEU A 89 -1.29 16.23 -15.69
C LEU A 89 -1.22 17.00 -17.02
N ARG A 90 -0.06 17.58 -17.34
CA ARG A 90 0.16 18.37 -18.56
C ARG A 90 0.36 17.49 -19.80
N THR A 91 1.00 16.34 -19.65
CA THR A 91 1.32 15.42 -20.77
C THR A 91 0.22 14.42 -21.09
N GLY A 92 -0.84 14.36 -20.26
CA GLY A 92 -1.77 13.23 -20.18
C GLY A 92 -2.15 12.60 -21.52
N ARG A 93 -1.73 11.33 -21.66
CA ARG A 93 -1.92 10.36 -22.76
C ARG A 93 -3.11 10.67 -23.69
N GLY A 94 -2.82 11.34 -24.81
CA GLY A 94 -3.39 10.90 -26.08
C GLY A 94 -2.67 9.60 -26.46
N ALA A 95 -3.42 8.52 -26.69
CA ALA A 95 -2.88 7.38 -27.40
C ALA A 95 -2.38 7.87 -28.77
N LEU A 96 -1.14 7.52 -29.13
CA LEU A 96 -0.39 7.95 -30.32
C LEU A 96 0.17 9.38 -30.24
N ASP A 97 1.35 9.52 -29.64
CA ASP A 97 2.53 9.95 -30.41
C ASP A 97 3.78 9.88 -29.54
N HIS A 98 4.69 8.98 -29.93
CA HIS A 98 6.11 9.15 -29.66
C HIS A 98 6.60 10.34 -30.49
N LEU A 99 6.28 11.55 -30.06
CA LEU A 99 6.96 12.75 -30.51
C LEU A 99 7.25 13.60 -29.29
N THR A 100 8.42 13.32 -28.73
CA THR A 100 9.19 14.18 -27.85
C THR A 100 9.48 15.49 -28.57
N ILE A 101 8.48 16.35 -28.76
CA ILE A 101 8.73 17.75 -29.10
C ILE A 101 8.73 18.51 -27.79
N ARG A 102 9.92 18.66 -27.21
CA ARG A 102 10.20 19.79 -26.32
C ARG A 102 10.19 21.02 -27.22
N PRO A 103 9.21 21.95 -27.14
CA PRO A 103 9.39 23.24 -27.74
C PRO A 103 10.31 24.01 -26.80
N SER A 104 11.61 23.93 -27.02
CA SER A 104 12.52 24.98 -26.57
C SER A 104 12.20 26.23 -27.38
N LEU A 105 11.14 26.95 -27.02
CA LEU A 105 10.93 28.32 -27.46
C LEU A 105 11.93 29.19 -26.70
N THR A 106 13.18 29.12 -27.14
CA THR A 106 14.19 30.14 -26.88
C THR A 106 13.81 31.36 -27.71
N PHE A 107 12.81 32.11 -27.24
CA PHE A 107 12.57 33.44 -27.76
C PHE A 107 13.67 34.34 -27.18
N ALA A 108 14.54 34.84 -28.06
CA ALA A 108 15.62 35.74 -27.70
C ALA A 108 15.06 36.95 -26.95
N GLY A 109 15.50 37.15 -25.70
CA GLY A 109 15.27 38.39 -24.94
C GLY A 109 14.31 38.34 -23.75
N ALA A 110 14.30 37.28 -22.93
CA ALA A 110 13.83 37.33 -21.53
C ALA A 110 14.33 36.09 -20.77
N GLY A 111 15.59 36.09 -20.35
CA GLY A 111 16.21 34.99 -19.62
C GLY A 111 15.85 34.98 -18.14
N ILE A 112 14.67 34.46 -17.80
CA ILE A 112 14.37 33.86 -16.49
C ILE A 112 13.56 32.58 -16.77
N GLY A 113 14.06 31.44 -16.30
CA GLY A 113 13.46 30.13 -16.51
C GLY A 113 12.03 30.04 -15.99
N LEU A 114 11.06 30.14 -16.90
CA LEU A 114 9.63 30.00 -16.58
C LEU A 114 9.30 28.62 -16.00
N GLY A 115 10.04 27.57 -16.40
CA GLY A 115 9.89 26.22 -15.84
C GLY A 115 10.40 26.08 -14.40
N GLU A 116 11.61 26.56 -14.09
CA GLU A 116 12.20 26.45 -12.74
C GLU A 116 11.50 27.37 -11.72
N ALA A 117 11.01 28.54 -12.14
CA ALA A 117 10.29 29.45 -11.25
C ALA A 117 8.88 28.93 -10.87
N GLU A 118 8.20 28.23 -11.79
CA GLU A 118 6.91 27.57 -11.53
C GLU A 118 7.03 26.37 -10.58
N LEU A 119 8.20 25.72 -10.56
CA LEU A 119 8.46 24.52 -9.75
C LEU A 119 9.04 24.85 -8.35
N SER A 120 9.05 26.12 -7.96
CA SER A 120 9.48 26.52 -6.61
C SER A 120 8.46 26.11 -5.54
N PRO A 121 8.89 25.63 -4.34
CA PRO A 121 7.98 25.13 -3.29
C PRO A 121 6.85 26.09 -2.89
N LYS A 122 7.09 27.41 -2.98
CA LYS A 122 6.10 28.44 -2.66
C LYS A 122 4.98 28.56 -3.71
N ARG A 123 5.28 28.22 -4.97
CA ARG A 123 4.33 28.28 -6.10
C ARG A 123 3.77 26.92 -6.47
N MET A 124 4.37 25.82 -6.01
CA MET A 124 3.90 24.45 -6.27
C MET A 124 2.40 24.24 -6.05
N PRO A 125 1.75 24.75 -4.98
CA PRO A 125 0.31 24.61 -4.81
C PRO A 125 -0.49 25.25 -5.95
N GLU A 126 -0.07 26.42 -6.44
CA GLU A 126 -0.74 27.14 -7.53
C GLU A 126 -0.46 26.47 -8.89
N THR A 127 0.77 26.03 -9.12
CA THR A 127 1.18 25.31 -10.34
C THR A 127 0.41 24.01 -10.47
N LEU A 128 0.36 23.20 -9.40
CA LEU A 128 -0.38 21.94 -9.36
C LEU A 128 -1.89 22.18 -9.51
N ARG A 129 -2.45 23.19 -8.82
CA ARG A 129 -3.85 23.58 -9.00
C ARG A 129 -4.18 23.87 -10.46
N SER A 130 -3.32 24.63 -11.13
CA SER A 130 -3.53 25.04 -12.53
C SER A 130 -3.41 23.85 -13.48
N ALA A 131 -2.46 22.94 -13.24
CA ALA A 131 -2.32 21.70 -14.01
C ALA A 131 -3.54 20.78 -13.86
N ILE A 132 -4.04 20.61 -12.63
CA ILE A 132 -5.26 19.83 -12.37
C ILE A 132 -6.47 20.44 -13.05
N ALA A 133 -6.67 21.75 -12.90
CA ALA A 133 -7.79 22.47 -13.52
C ALA A 133 -7.77 22.33 -15.05
N GLY A 134 -6.61 22.52 -15.68
CA GLY A 134 -6.46 22.37 -17.13
C GLY A 134 -6.77 20.95 -17.62
N ARG A 135 -6.38 19.92 -16.87
CA ARG A 135 -6.73 18.53 -17.19
C ARG A 135 -8.24 18.28 -17.05
N LEU A 136 -8.85 18.77 -15.97
CA LEU A 136 -10.28 18.65 -15.72
C LEU A 136 -11.11 19.38 -16.78
N ASP A 137 -10.69 20.56 -17.25
CA ASP A 137 -11.38 21.28 -18.34
C ASP A 137 -11.46 20.48 -19.64
N ALA A 138 -10.45 19.64 -19.92
CA ALA A 138 -10.47 18.73 -21.07
C ALA A 138 -11.36 17.51 -20.84
N LEU A 139 -11.38 16.95 -19.63
CA LEU A 139 -12.13 15.76 -19.26
C LEU A 139 -13.63 16.02 -19.10
N GLU A 140 -14.01 17.15 -18.50
CA GLU A 140 -15.40 17.52 -18.23
C GLU A 140 -16.19 17.73 -19.53
N LYS A 141 -15.54 18.18 -20.62
CA LYS A 141 -16.12 18.24 -21.98
C LYS A 141 -16.58 16.87 -22.51
N ARG A 142 -16.05 15.78 -21.95
CA ARG A 142 -16.37 14.39 -22.30
C ARG A 142 -17.15 13.68 -21.18
N HIS A 143 -17.65 14.43 -20.19
CA HIS A 143 -18.27 13.91 -18.98
C HIS A 143 -17.38 12.90 -18.22
N ALA A 144 -16.05 13.05 -18.33
CA ALA A 144 -15.06 12.26 -17.62
C ALA A 144 -14.68 12.92 -16.29
N GLY A 145 -13.97 12.17 -15.44
CA GLY A 145 -13.37 12.69 -14.20
C GLY A 145 -11.89 12.33 -14.12
N LEU A 146 -11.21 12.85 -13.11
CA LEU A 146 -9.79 12.61 -12.85
C LEU A 146 -9.60 11.89 -11.52
N LEU A 147 -8.99 10.71 -11.54
CA LEU A 147 -8.50 10.01 -10.36
C LEU A 147 -6.99 10.22 -10.25
N ILE A 148 -6.52 10.63 -9.07
CA ILE A 148 -5.11 10.63 -8.71
C ILE A 148 -4.89 9.59 -7.60
N THR A 149 -3.97 8.65 -7.79
CA THR A 149 -3.57 7.70 -6.75
C THR A 149 -2.11 7.91 -6.37
N ILE A 150 -1.83 7.97 -5.07
CA ILE A 150 -0.47 8.16 -4.54
C ILE A 150 -0.15 6.99 -3.63
N ASP A 151 0.79 6.15 -4.03
CA ASP A 151 1.31 5.04 -3.20
C ASP A 151 2.46 5.49 -2.30
N GLU A 152 2.72 4.73 -1.24
CA GLU A 152 3.78 4.94 -0.26
C GLU A 152 3.83 6.37 0.30
N THR A 153 2.67 6.96 0.57
CA THR A 153 2.51 8.38 0.94
C THR A 153 3.38 8.82 2.12
N GLN A 154 3.83 7.91 3.00
CA GLN A 154 4.81 8.22 4.06
C GLN A 154 6.20 8.65 3.55
N ALA A 155 6.53 8.38 2.28
CA ALA A 155 7.75 8.80 1.62
C ALA A 155 7.64 10.19 0.95
N ALA A 156 6.46 10.83 1.00
CA ALA A 156 6.27 12.17 0.47
C ALA A 156 6.89 13.23 1.39
N GLU A 157 7.45 14.27 0.81
CA GLU A 157 7.83 15.45 1.59
C GLU A 157 6.59 16.18 2.10
N ARG A 158 6.72 16.81 3.28
CA ARG A 158 5.64 17.59 3.88
C ARG A 158 5.14 18.72 2.96
N SER A 159 6.06 19.39 2.27
CA SER A 159 5.77 20.43 1.26
C SER A 159 4.86 19.91 0.15
N ASP A 160 5.16 18.72 -0.37
CA ASP A 160 4.36 18.10 -1.43
C ASP A 160 2.95 17.77 -0.95
N MET A 161 2.81 17.20 0.26
CA MET A 161 1.51 16.88 0.82
C MET A 161 0.64 18.12 1.05
N ILE A 162 1.24 19.23 1.49
CA ILE A 162 0.54 20.52 1.63
C ILE A 162 0.08 21.06 0.27
N ALA A 163 0.95 20.99 -0.74
CA ALA A 163 0.63 21.47 -2.08
C ALA A 163 -0.51 20.65 -2.73
N ILE A 164 -0.45 19.32 -2.63
CA ILE A 164 -1.49 18.41 -3.12
C ILE A 164 -2.81 18.66 -2.38
N ALA A 165 -2.81 18.68 -1.05
CA ALA A 165 -4.02 18.92 -0.27
C ALA A 165 -4.67 20.27 -0.61
N THR A 166 -3.87 21.32 -0.74
CA THR A 166 -4.34 22.66 -1.14
C THR A 166 -4.96 22.65 -2.54
N ALA A 167 -4.26 22.07 -3.52
CA ALA A 167 -4.73 22.02 -4.89
C ALA A 167 -6.05 21.23 -5.03
N ILE A 168 -6.15 20.06 -4.39
CA ILE A 168 -7.37 19.24 -4.38
C ILE A 168 -8.53 19.95 -3.68
N GLN A 169 -8.28 20.59 -2.53
CA GLN A 169 -9.32 21.33 -1.81
C GLN A 169 -9.94 22.43 -2.69
N HIS A 170 -9.12 23.11 -3.51
CA HIS A 170 -9.63 24.09 -4.47
C HIS A 170 -10.57 23.47 -5.52
N GLN A 171 -10.18 22.35 -6.13
CA GLN A 171 -11.00 21.68 -7.15
C GLN A 171 -12.36 21.22 -6.60
N ILE A 172 -12.38 20.73 -5.34
CA ILE A 172 -13.62 20.32 -4.69
C ILE A 172 -14.53 21.53 -4.44
N ARG A 173 -13.97 22.67 -4.02
CA ARG A 173 -14.75 23.92 -3.83
C ARG A 173 -15.34 24.41 -5.14
N GLU A 174 -14.65 24.21 -6.25
CA GLU A 174 -15.10 24.53 -7.61
C GLU A 174 -16.07 23.48 -8.19
N ARG A 175 -16.46 22.47 -7.39
CA ARG A 175 -17.37 21.38 -7.78
C ARG A 175 -16.88 20.58 -8.99
N ARG A 176 -15.57 20.39 -9.10
CA ARG A 176 -14.95 19.66 -10.21
C ARG A 176 -14.98 18.16 -10.00
N ASN A 177 -14.97 17.40 -11.09
CA ASN A 177 -15.09 15.93 -11.06
C ASN A 177 -13.73 15.23 -10.79
N ILE A 178 -13.21 15.38 -9.57
CA ILE A 178 -11.93 14.82 -9.13
C ILE A 178 -12.09 13.83 -7.98
N ALA A 179 -11.24 12.81 -7.95
CA ALA A 179 -11.04 11.91 -6.83
C ALA A 179 -9.54 11.74 -6.55
N ILE A 180 -9.18 11.55 -5.28
CA ILE A 180 -7.82 11.26 -4.86
C ILE A 180 -7.79 10.12 -3.85
N VAL A 181 -6.82 9.22 -4.00
CA VAL A 181 -6.58 8.11 -3.08
C VAL A 181 -5.12 8.10 -2.65
N PHE A 182 -4.89 8.12 -1.35
CA PHE A 182 -3.58 7.94 -0.76
C PHE A 182 -3.46 6.52 -0.21
N ALA A 183 -2.35 5.85 -0.49
CA ALA A 183 -1.97 4.62 0.17
C ALA A 183 -0.69 4.82 0.98
N GLY A 184 -0.64 4.25 2.18
CA GLY A 184 0.54 4.36 3.04
C GLY A 184 0.43 3.61 4.36
N LEU A 185 1.47 3.69 5.18
CA LEU A 185 1.51 3.00 6.48
C LEU A 185 0.55 3.64 7.52
N PRO A 186 0.08 2.88 8.53
CA PRO A 186 -0.88 3.41 9.51
C PRO A 186 -0.40 4.63 10.28
N GLN A 187 0.90 4.69 10.59
CA GLN A 187 1.47 5.79 11.38
C GLN A 187 1.44 7.13 10.64
N MET A 188 1.52 7.12 9.31
CA MET A 188 1.36 8.32 8.49
C MET A 188 0.01 9.02 8.73
N ILE A 189 -1.04 8.24 9.05
CA ILE A 189 -2.35 8.81 9.38
C ILE A 189 -2.25 9.73 10.60
N SER A 190 -1.53 9.28 11.63
CA SER A 190 -1.31 10.05 12.86
C SER A 190 -0.56 11.35 12.55
N ASP A 191 0.48 11.30 11.72
CA ASP A 191 1.27 12.47 11.36
C ASP A 191 0.46 13.48 10.53
N LEU A 192 -0.27 12.99 9.52
CA LEU A 192 -1.15 13.83 8.68
C LEU A 192 -2.32 14.41 9.48
N PHE A 193 -2.85 13.68 10.47
CA PHE A 193 -3.94 14.16 11.30
C PHE A 193 -3.47 15.11 12.39
N ASN A 194 -2.26 14.99 12.93
CA ASN A 194 -1.75 15.91 13.93
C ASN A 194 -1.29 17.25 13.34
N ASP A 195 -1.13 17.34 12.02
CA ASP A 195 -0.75 18.56 11.33
C ASP A 195 -1.95 19.53 11.15
N GLU A 196 -1.85 20.73 11.72
CA GLU A 196 -2.89 21.78 11.61
C GLU A 196 -3.11 22.25 10.16
N VAL A 197 -2.09 22.13 9.30
CA VAL A 197 -2.13 22.61 7.92
C VAL A 197 -2.89 21.63 7.01
N ILE A 198 -2.84 20.32 7.31
CA ILE A 198 -3.40 19.27 6.46
C ILE A 198 -4.75 18.75 6.99
N THR A 199 -5.49 19.62 7.70
CA THR A 199 -6.82 19.32 8.26
C THR A 199 -7.86 18.87 7.23
N PHE A 200 -7.63 19.16 5.94
CA PHE A 200 -8.44 18.63 4.84
C PHE A 200 -8.45 17.10 4.81
N LEU A 201 -7.30 16.45 4.99
CA LEU A 201 -7.20 14.99 4.93
C LEU A 201 -7.92 14.30 6.11
N ARG A 202 -8.21 15.01 7.21
CA ARG A 202 -9.08 14.50 8.29
C ARG A 202 -10.50 14.15 7.83
N ARG A 203 -10.93 14.68 6.69
CA ARG A 203 -12.23 14.37 6.07
C ARG A 203 -12.16 13.26 5.03
N ALA A 204 -10.96 12.73 4.75
CA ALA A 204 -10.80 11.58 3.89
C ALA A 204 -11.46 10.35 4.51
N LYS A 205 -12.05 9.51 3.67
CA LYS A 205 -12.57 8.22 4.11
C LYS A 205 -11.41 7.24 4.29
N THR A 206 -11.05 7.01 5.55
CA THR A 206 -10.00 6.05 5.92
C THR A 206 -10.51 4.61 5.85
N ASN A 207 -9.76 3.77 5.16
CA ASN A 207 -9.97 2.33 5.06
C ASN A 207 -8.69 1.63 5.52
N ILE A 208 -8.78 0.97 6.67
CA ILE A 208 -7.68 0.18 7.22
C ILE A 208 -7.81 -1.25 6.67
N LEU A 209 -6.86 -1.65 5.86
CA LEU A 209 -6.71 -3.02 5.37
C LEU A 209 -6.12 -3.86 6.50
N THR A 210 -6.97 -4.71 7.07
CA THR A 210 -6.60 -5.71 8.06
C THR A 210 -6.35 -7.06 7.39
N ASP A 211 -5.92 -8.00 8.22
CA ASP A 211 -5.90 -9.42 7.91
C ASP A 211 -7.31 -9.93 7.62
N ILE A 212 -7.35 -11.01 6.84
CA ILE A 212 -8.58 -11.64 6.34
C ILE A 212 -8.98 -12.77 7.29
N PRO A 213 -10.27 -12.89 7.66
CA PRO A 213 -10.75 -14.02 8.45
C PRO A 213 -10.36 -15.38 7.86
N LEU A 214 -9.92 -16.31 8.70
CA LEU A 214 -9.35 -17.59 8.23
C LEU A 214 -10.35 -18.47 7.47
N ASP A 215 -11.64 -18.34 7.76
CA ASP A 215 -12.73 -18.96 7.01
C ASP A 215 -12.83 -18.41 5.59
N GLU A 216 -12.74 -17.08 5.41
CA GLU A 216 -12.67 -16.46 4.08
C GLU A 216 -11.40 -16.90 3.33
N VAL A 217 -10.26 -17.02 4.01
CA VAL A 217 -9.01 -17.52 3.39
C VAL A 217 -9.16 -18.96 2.91
N ARG A 218 -9.74 -19.83 3.76
CA ARG A 218 -9.97 -21.24 3.43
C ARG A 218 -10.88 -21.38 2.20
N ASP A 219 -11.95 -20.60 2.15
CA ASP A 219 -12.90 -20.60 1.02
C ASP A 219 -12.24 -20.05 -0.27
N ALA A 220 -11.37 -19.05 -0.14
CA ALA A 220 -10.58 -18.52 -1.24
C ALA A 220 -9.61 -19.55 -1.82
N PHE A 221 -8.88 -20.27 -0.97
CA PHE A 221 -8.02 -21.36 -1.40
C PHE A 221 -8.81 -22.46 -2.09
N ALA A 222 -9.93 -22.89 -1.49
CA ALA A 222 -10.79 -23.91 -2.07
C ALA A 222 -11.27 -23.52 -3.48
N THR A 223 -11.67 -22.26 -3.65
CA THR A 223 -12.11 -21.72 -4.94
C THR A 223 -10.96 -21.66 -5.95
N THR A 224 -9.80 -21.16 -5.53
CA THR A 224 -8.64 -20.93 -6.40
C THR A 224 -8.02 -22.25 -6.88
N PHE A 225 -7.81 -23.23 -5.99
CA PHE A 225 -7.29 -24.54 -6.37
C PHE A 225 -8.27 -25.30 -7.28
N ARG A 226 -9.58 -25.28 -6.99
CA ARG A 226 -10.56 -25.92 -7.86
C ARG A 226 -10.60 -25.28 -9.25
N ALA A 227 -10.52 -23.95 -9.33
CA ALA A 227 -10.52 -23.24 -10.60
C ALA A 227 -9.28 -23.51 -11.45
N SER A 228 -8.13 -23.82 -10.83
CA SER A 228 -6.91 -24.25 -11.54
C SER A 228 -6.87 -25.75 -11.87
N GLY A 229 -7.92 -26.50 -11.51
CA GLY A 229 -8.03 -27.93 -11.76
C GLY A 229 -7.37 -28.82 -10.70
N MET A 230 -6.98 -28.25 -9.54
CA MET A 230 -6.41 -29.01 -8.43
C MET A 230 -7.47 -29.42 -7.41
N SER A 231 -7.36 -30.66 -6.92
CA SER A 231 -8.15 -31.19 -5.81
C SER A 231 -7.37 -31.09 -4.50
N ILE A 232 -7.99 -30.47 -3.50
CA ILE A 232 -7.44 -30.28 -2.15
C ILE A 232 -8.51 -30.63 -1.10
N THR A 233 -8.09 -31.24 0.01
CA THR A 233 -8.98 -31.66 1.09
C THR A 233 -9.25 -30.53 2.08
N ASP A 234 -10.33 -30.64 2.87
CA ASP A 234 -10.69 -29.63 3.88
C ASP A 234 -9.63 -29.50 5.00
N ALA A 235 -8.99 -30.62 5.37
CA ALA A 235 -7.89 -30.63 6.35
C ALA A 235 -6.68 -29.84 5.83
N GLN A 236 -6.28 -30.06 4.58
CA GLN A 236 -5.18 -29.34 3.92
C GLN A 236 -5.49 -27.85 3.77
N LEU A 237 -6.72 -27.51 3.38
CA LEU A 237 -7.20 -26.13 3.30
C LEU A 237 -7.13 -25.42 4.66
N SER A 238 -7.53 -26.11 5.73
CA SER A 238 -7.48 -25.57 7.09
C SER A 238 -6.04 -25.33 7.54
N THR A 239 -5.12 -26.28 7.28
CA THR A 239 -3.69 -26.12 7.56
C THR A 239 -3.09 -24.95 6.80
N ALA A 240 -3.35 -24.86 5.49
CA ALA A 240 -2.87 -23.77 4.64
C ALA A 240 -3.44 -22.41 5.07
N ALA A 241 -4.72 -22.32 5.43
CA ALA A 241 -5.31 -21.07 5.91
C ALA A 241 -4.70 -20.62 7.24
N ASN A 242 -4.59 -21.52 8.22
CA ASN A 242 -4.13 -21.19 9.57
C ASN A 242 -2.73 -20.58 9.59
N VAL A 243 -1.79 -21.11 8.80
CA VAL A 243 -0.41 -20.61 8.78
C VAL A 243 -0.29 -19.19 8.22
N THR A 244 -1.26 -18.75 7.42
CA THR A 244 -1.26 -17.40 6.84
C THR A 244 -1.57 -16.33 7.86
N ALA A 245 -2.19 -16.69 8.99
CA ALA A 245 -2.74 -15.76 9.96
C ALA A 245 -3.67 -14.69 9.34
N GLY A 246 -4.25 -14.96 8.16
CA GLY A 246 -5.06 -14.01 7.41
C GLY A 246 -4.27 -12.94 6.64
N TYR A 247 -2.94 -12.98 6.69
CA TYR A 247 -2.08 -11.97 6.08
C TYR A 247 -2.04 -12.12 4.54
N PRO A 248 -2.51 -11.13 3.75
CA PRO A 248 -2.72 -11.28 2.30
C PRO A 248 -1.49 -11.75 1.52
N TYR A 249 -0.30 -11.27 1.86
CA TYR A 249 0.92 -11.68 1.16
C TYR A 249 1.28 -13.15 1.45
N MET A 250 1.17 -13.59 2.71
CA MET A 250 1.39 -14.98 3.07
C MET A 250 0.34 -15.92 2.45
N ILE A 251 -0.91 -15.47 2.30
CA ILE A 251 -1.94 -16.23 1.57
C ILE A 251 -1.48 -16.51 0.13
N GLN A 252 -0.93 -15.51 -0.57
CA GLN A 252 -0.44 -15.70 -1.93
C GLN A 252 0.79 -16.61 -1.98
N LEU A 253 1.74 -16.45 -1.06
CA LEU A 253 2.94 -17.29 -1.02
C LEU A 253 2.61 -18.77 -0.74
N VAL A 254 1.79 -19.03 0.28
CA VAL A 254 1.36 -20.39 0.62
C VAL A 254 0.61 -21.03 -0.53
N GLY A 255 -0.37 -20.33 -1.12
CA GLY A 255 -1.10 -20.84 -2.28
C GLY A 255 -0.19 -21.14 -3.46
N TYR A 256 0.73 -20.21 -3.77
CA TYR A 256 1.69 -20.33 -4.87
C TYR A 256 2.55 -21.58 -4.73
N HIS A 257 3.21 -21.76 -3.58
CA HIS A 257 4.17 -22.85 -3.39
C HIS A 257 3.51 -24.22 -3.22
N ILE A 258 2.33 -24.29 -2.62
CA ILE A 258 1.55 -25.54 -2.58
C ILE A 258 1.15 -25.97 -4.00
N TRP A 259 0.68 -25.01 -4.81
CA TRP A 259 0.34 -25.26 -6.20
C TRP A 259 1.57 -25.73 -6.99
N ASP A 260 2.70 -25.01 -6.85
CA ASP A 260 3.93 -25.28 -7.58
C ASP A 260 4.50 -26.66 -7.24
N THR A 261 4.50 -27.03 -5.96
CA THR A 261 4.97 -28.36 -5.53
C THR A 261 4.13 -29.49 -6.11
N ALA A 262 2.81 -29.31 -6.20
CA ALA A 262 1.92 -30.30 -6.81
C ALA A 262 2.11 -30.39 -8.34
N ASP A 263 2.30 -29.24 -9.01
CA ASP A 263 2.54 -29.16 -10.46
C ASP A 263 3.90 -29.77 -10.85
N MET A 264 4.96 -29.56 -10.06
CA MET A 264 6.26 -30.22 -10.24
C MET A 264 6.17 -31.75 -10.21
N ARG A 265 5.15 -32.28 -9.53
CA ARG A 265 4.87 -33.71 -9.39
C ARG A 265 3.93 -34.23 -10.49
N ASP A 266 3.58 -33.37 -11.46
CA ASP A 266 2.61 -33.60 -12.55
C ASP A 266 1.27 -34.17 -12.04
N SER A 267 0.76 -33.57 -10.95
CA SER A 267 -0.36 -34.10 -10.18
C SER A 267 -1.47 -33.07 -9.98
N ASP A 268 -2.70 -33.51 -10.19
CA ASP A 268 -3.89 -32.69 -10.00
C ASP A 268 -4.42 -32.80 -8.57
N THR A 269 -3.83 -33.67 -7.75
CA THR A 269 -4.18 -33.86 -6.35
C THR A 269 -3.06 -33.38 -5.43
N ILE A 270 -3.42 -32.47 -4.53
CA ILE A 270 -2.55 -31.96 -3.47
C ILE A 270 -2.51 -32.98 -2.34
N ILE A 271 -1.29 -33.35 -1.95
CA ILE A 271 -1.03 -34.23 -0.79
C ILE A 271 -0.43 -33.43 0.37
N ASP A 272 -0.41 -34.02 1.57
CA ASP A 272 0.06 -33.33 2.78
C ASP A 272 1.55 -32.93 2.70
N ALA A 273 2.35 -33.67 1.92
CA ALA A 273 3.72 -33.32 1.63
C ALA A 273 3.83 -32.03 0.81
N ASP A 274 2.95 -31.80 -0.17
CA ASP A 274 2.94 -30.56 -0.97
C ASP A 274 2.57 -29.36 -0.09
N VAL A 275 1.60 -29.54 0.83
CA VAL A 275 1.21 -28.52 1.80
C VAL A 275 2.38 -28.17 2.72
N THR A 276 3.04 -29.19 3.27
CA THR A 276 4.17 -28.99 4.18
C THR A 276 5.33 -28.28 3.49
N ALA A 277 5.75 -28.77 2.32
CA ALA A 277 6.83 -28.17 1.54
C ALA A 277 6.50 -26.73 1.13
N GLY A 278 5.28 -26.50 0.62
CA GLY A 278 4.88 -25.18 0.16
C GLY A 278 4.79 -24.14 1.29
N ILE A 279 4.43 -24.56 2.51
CA ILE A 279 4.45 -23.69 3.69
C ILE A 279 5.88 -23.30 4.07
N GLU A 280 6.82 -24.23 4.04
CA GLU A 280 8.22 -23.92 4.37
C GLU A 280 8.85 -22.96 3.36
N GLU A 281 8.65 -23.19 2.05
CA GLU A 281 9.11 -22.25 1.01
C GLU A 281 8.44 -20.88 1.14
N ALA A 282 7.13 -20.83 1.43
CA ALA A 282 6.42 -19.57 1.66
C ALA A 282 6.99 -18.79 2.85
N ARG A 283 7.43 -19.47 3.91
CA ARG A 283 8.09 -18.82 5.06
C ARG A 283 9.45 -18.25 4.67
N ILE A 284 10.25 -18.99 3.92
CA ILE A 284 11.56 -18.54 3.45
C ILE A 284 11.41 -17.28 2.59
N ASP A 285 10.47 -17.28 1.65
CA ASP A 285 10.19 -16.13 0.79
C ASP A 285 9.69 -14.93 1.59
N LEU A 286 8.78 -15.15 2.55
CA LEU A 286 8.30 -14.09 3.43
C LEU A 286 9.44 -13.48 4.25
N ASP A 287 10.30 -14.32 4.82
CA ASP A 287 11.44 -13.90 5.62
C ASP A 287 12.41 -13.05 4.78
N ASN A 288 12.70 -13.48 3.54
CA ASN A 288 13.57 -12.76 2.60
C ASN A 288 12.96 -11.44 2.10
N ALA A 289 11.65 -11.40 1.85
CA ALA A 289 10.98 -10.25 1.27
C ALA A 289 10.55 -9.20 2.31
N VAL A 290 10.29 -9.62 3.55
CA VAL A 290 9.71 -8.75 4.60
C VAL A 290 10.61 -8.67 5.82
N CYS A 291 10.93 -9.79 6.48
CA CYS A 291 11.58 -9.75 7.79
C CYS A 291 13.04 -9.30 7.71
N ILE A 292 13.83 -9.89 6.81
CA ILE A 292 15.27 -9.62 6.69
C ILE A 292 15.53 -8.16 6.27
N PRO A 293 14.88 -7.60 5.22
CA PRO A 293 15.10 -6.22 4.82
C PRO A 293 14.81 -5.21 5.94
N GLU A 294 13.73 -5.43 6.70
CA GLU A 294 13.36 -4.57 7.83
C GLU A 294 14.39 -4.60 8.96
N LEU A 295 15.10 -5.72 9.15
CA LEU A 295 16.17 -5.83 10.15
C LEU A 295 17.53 -5.30 9.66
N GLN A 296 17.79 -5.25 8.35
CA GLN A 296 19.09 -4.84 7.80
C GLN A 296 19.46 -3.40 8.14
N GLY A 297 18.49 -2.48 8.18
CA GLY A 297 18.71 -1.08 8.54
C GLY A 297 18.89 -0.80 10.03
N LEU A 298 18.69 -1.82 10.89
CA LEU A 298 18.64 -1.66 12.34
C LEU A 298 20.01 -1.87 13.00
N SER A 299 20.31 -1.08 14.02
CA SER A 299 21.52 -1.26 14.83
C SER A 299 21.40 -2.51 15.71
N LYS A 300 22.54 -3.00 16.21
CA LYS A 300 22.56 -4.17 17.12
C LYS A 300 21.63 -4.01 18.33
N ASN A 301 21.58 -2.82 18.91
CA ASN A 301 20.73 -2.55 20.08
C ASN A 301 19.25 -2.42 19.72
N ASP A 302 18.92 -1.98 18.49
CA ASP A 302 17.54 -2.01 18.00
C ASP A 302 17.06 -3.48 17.88
N ARG A 303 17.93 -4.38 17.39
CA ARG A 303 17.63 -5.81 17.30
C ARG A 303 17.47 -6.47 18.67
N GLU A 304 18.35 -6.16 19.63
CA GLU A 304 18.24 -6.63 21.01
C GLU A 304 16.89 -6.24 21.66
N TYR A 305 16.40 -5.02 21.36
CA TYR A 305 15.07 -4.59 21.80
C TYR A 305 13.96 -5.46 21.19
N LEU A 306 14.02 -5.70 19.87
CA LEU A 306 13.02 -6.52 19.17
C LEU A 306 13.04 -7.98 19.65
N GLU A 307 14.21 -8.55 19.91
CA GLU A 307 14.38 -9.91 20.46
C GLU A 307 13.76 -10.02 21.87
N ALA A 308 14.02 -9.04 22.73
CA ALA A 308 13.40 -8.98 24.06
C ALA A 308 11.87 -8.80 23.99
N MET A 309 11.39 -8.05 22.99
CA MET A 309 9.96 -7.86 22.74
C MET A 309 9.30 -9.14 22.19
N ALA A 310 10.02 -9.90 21.36
CA ALA A 310 9.55 -11.14 20.74
C ALA A 310 9.19 -12.22 21.78
N ALA A 311 9.73 -12.17 22.99
CA ALA A 311 9.39 -13.10 24.08
C ALA A 311 7.92 -13.01 24.56
N SER A 312 7.19 -11.92 24.29
CA SER A 312 5.74 -11.85 24.53
C SER A 312 4.96 -12.40 23.34
N ASP A 313 3.74 -12.91 23.52
CA ASP A 313 2.87 -13.27 22.38
C ASP A 313 2.08 -12.07 21.83
N GLY A 314 1.94 -11.01 22.61
CA GLY A 314 1.19 -9.82 22.23
C GLY A 314 1.93 -8.50 22.53
N PRO A 315 1.17 -7.39 22.57
CA PRO A 315 1.69 -6.08 22.94
C PRO A 315 2.48 -6.13 24.25
N SER A 316 3.54 -5.33 24.31
CA SER A 316 4.47 -5.33 25.44
C SER A 316 4.66 -3.92 25.98
N PRO A 317 4.49 -3.71 27.30
CA PRO A 317 4.91 -2.49 27.95
C PRO A 317 6.41 -2.27 27.78
N THR A 318 6.81 -1.03 27.51
CA THR A 318 8.23 -0.67 27.31
C THR A 318 9.09 -1.02 28.54
N VAL A 319 8.50 -0.93 29.75
CA VAL A 319 9.16 -1.30 31.00
C VAL A 319 9.50 -2.78 31.05
N ASN A 320 8.61 -3.65 30.55
CA ASN A 320 8.85 -5.09 30.53
C ASN A 320 9.93 -5.46 29.52
N VAL A 321 9.95 -4.80 28.36
CA VAL A 321 11.03 -4.97 27.37
C VAL A 321 12.37 -4.54 27.99
N ALA A 322 12.42 -3.39 28.66
CA ALA A 322 13.62 -2.90 29.35
C ALA A 322 14.14 -3.90 30.39
N GLN A 323 13.26 -4.48 31.19
CA GLN A 323 13.60 -5.49 32.20
C GLN A 323 14.24 -6.73 31.55
N ARG A 324 13.68 -7.23 30.44
CA ARG A 324 14.23 -8.38 29.71
C ARG A 324 15.60 -8.10 29.09
N MET A 325 15.83 -6.88 28.62
CA MET A 325 17.15 -6.44 28.15
C MET A 325 18.16 -6.21 29.29
N GLY A 326 17.72 -6.21 30.55
CA GLY A 326 18.54 -5.80 31.69
C GLY A 326 18.96 -4.32 31.64
N LYS A 327 18.12 -3.45 31.08
CA LYS A 327 18.38 -2.01 30.88
C LYS A 327 17.36 -1.14 31.61
N THR A 328 17.65 0.15 31.71
CA THR A 328 16.70 1.12 32.30
C THR A 328 15.55 1.43 31.33
N PRO A 329 14.36 1.83 31.84
CA PRO A 329 13.26 2.25 30.99
C PRO A 329 13.62 3.40 30.03
N ASN A 330 14.44 4.35 30.47
CA ASN A 330 14.90 5.47 29.62
C ASN A 330 15.77 4.99 28.46
N TYR A 331 16.63 3.99 28.69
CA TYR A 331 17.43 3.38 27.62
C TYR A 331 16.52 2.71 26.59
N ALA A 332 15.58 1.89 27.04
CA ALA A 332 14.60 1.22 26.17
C ALA A 332 13.70 2.22 25.40
N ALA A 333 13.34 3.35 26.02
CA ALA A 333 12.54 4.39 25.39
C ALA A 333 13.23 5.04 24.18
N THR A 334 14.57 5.16 24.18
CA THR A 334 15.32 5.64 23.01
C THR A 334 15.17 4.71 21.81
N TYR A 335 15.32 3.40 22.01
CA TYR A 335 15.18 2.41 20.93
C TYR A 335 13.73 2.23 20.49
N ARG A 336 12.79 2.27 21.45
CA ARG A 336 11.35 2.33 21.15
C ARG A 336 11.03 3.45 20.17
N LYS A 337 11.51 4.67 20.43
CA LYS A 337 11.27 5.81 19.55
C LYS A 337 11.83 5.57 18.15
N ARG A 338 13.09 5.11 18.06
CA ARG A 338 13.73 4.80 16.77
C ARG A 338 12.98 3.74 15.97
N LEU A 339 12.50 2.68 16.64
CA LEU A 339 11.75 1.59 16.01
C LEU A 339 10.34 2.00 15.60
N LEU A 340 9.72 2.95 16.32
CA LEU A 340 8.47 3.60 15.90
C LEU A 340 8.71 4.45 14.66
N ASP A 341 9.73 5.31 14.68
CA ASP A 341 10.11 6.18 13.56
C ASP A 341 10.49 5.36 12.30
N ALA A 342 11.04 4.17 12.48
CA ALA A 342 11.35 3.21 11.40
C ALA A 342 10.15 2.36 10.96
N PHE A 343 8.98 2.53 11.58
CA PHE A 343 7.75 1.76 11.33
C PHE A 343 7.87 0.25 11.56
N VAL A 344 8.86 -0.21 12.33
CA VAL A 344 9.07 -1.64 12.64
C VAL A 344 8.13 -2.11 13.75
N ILE A 345 7.86 -1.22 14.71
CA ILE A 345 6.89 -1.43 15.78
C ILE A 345 5.79 -0.36 15.70
N ARG A 346 4.67 -0.60 16.37
CA ARG A 346 3.54 0.33 16.49
C ARG A 346 3.10 0.45 17.94
N GLU A 347 2.52 1.59 18.29
CA GLU A 347 1.81 1.74 19.56
C GLU A 347 0.44 1.07 19.47
N THR A 348 0.03 0.39 20.55
CA THR A 348 -1.28 -0.27 20.65
C THR A 348 -2.14 0.46 21.68
N GLU A 349 -1.72 0.40 22.93
CA GLU A 349 -2.26 1.17 24.05
C GLU A 349 -1.19 2.10 24.64
N ARG A 350 -1.59 2.97 25.56
CA ARG A 350 -0.70 3.98 26.12
C ARG A 350 0.48 3.33 26.84
N GLY A 351 1.67 3.38 26.22
CA GLY A 351 2.93 2.86 26.77
C GLY A 351 3.29 1.44 26.32
N GLU A 352 2.42 0.81 25.53
CA GLU A 352 2.64 -0.52 24.93
C GLU A 352 3.04 -0.41 23.47
N VAL A 353 3.78 -1.42 23.01
CA VAL A 353 4.18 -1.56 21.61
C VAL A 353 4.04 -3.00 21.15
N ASP A 354 3.77 -3.16 19.86
CA ASP A 354 3.72 -4.44 19.18
C ASP A 354 4.42 -4.35 17.82
N PHE A 355 4.74 -5.48 17.20
CA PHE A 355 5.29 -5.49 15.86
C PHE A 355 4.30 -4.88 14.86
N ALA A 356 4.80 -4.00 14.01
CA ALA A 356 4.06 -3.48 12.86
C ALA A 356 4.33 -4.32 11.60
N VAL A 357 5.50 -4.96 11.55
CA VAL A 357 5.92 -5.86 10.48
C VAL A 357 5.32 -7.25 10.73
N PRO A 358 4.49 -7.77 9.80
CA PRO A 358 3.93 -9.11 9.92
C PRO A 358 5.02 -10.18 10.03
N PHE A 359 4.77 -11.22 10.83
CA PHE A 359 5.65 -12.39 11.03
C PHE A 359 7.05 -12.12 11.61
N LEU A 360 7.39 -10.87 11.91
CA LEU A 360 8.71 -10.52 12.43
C LEU A 360 8.96 -11.12 13.83
N ARG A 361 7.91 -11.25 14.64
CA ARG A 361 7.98 -11.90 15.96
C ARG A 361 8.41 -13.36 15.84
N GLU A 362 7.74 -14.10 14.97
CA GLU A 362 7.97 -15.52 14.69
C GLU A 362 9.33 -15.74 14.04
N TYR A 363 9.73 -14.84 13.14
CA TYR A 363 11.07 -14.85 12.55
C TYR A 363 12.15 -14.71 13.61
N LEU A 364 12.03 -13.71 14.51
CA LEU A 364 13.03 -13.49 15.58
C LEU A 364 13.10 -14.69 16.52
N ARG A 365 11.97 -15.28 16.92
CA ARG A 365 11.94 -16.48 17.78
C ARG A 365 12.63 -17.69 17.15
N ARG A 366 12.52 -17.88 15.83
CA ARG A 366 13.17 -19.00 15.11
C ARG A 366 14.68 -18.84 14.99
N ASN A 367 15.20 -17.61 15.07
CA ASN A 367 16.59 -17.27 14.82
C ASN A 367 17.33 -16.77 16.08
N GLN A 368 16.79 -17.09 17.27
CA GLN A 368 17.39 -16.76 18.58
C GLN A 368 18.46 -17.77 19.00
#